data_AF-A0A435DY01-F1
#
_entry.id   AF-A0A435DY01-F1
#
_cell.length_a   1.000
_cell.length_b   1.000
_cell.length_c   1.000
_cell.angle_alpha   90.00
_cell.angle_beta   90.00
_cell.angle_gamma   90.00
#
_symmetry.space_group_name_H-M   'P 1'
#
loop_
_entity.id
_entity.type
_entity.pdbx_description
1 polymer ?
#
loop_
_entity_poly.entity_id
_entity_poly.type
_entity_poly.pdbx_seq_one_letter_code
_entity_poly.pdbx_strand_id
1 'polypeptide(L)'
;MSDSKETALRTYFQDGDRWEYEIVKKAKRSRGLAWFVTIIFGAITLLALAALVLLVPLKSFEPYVVVVDKNTGYLEVKSGLTRPANLTEQKAVTQANVVRYIRAREGYDPYEIEQNFGIAALLSTGDAARELQELYSAANSNNPAKVYGKNKRVSVDIKSVAVT
;
A
#
# COMPACT_ATOMS: atom_id res chain seq x y z
N MET A 1 91.39 -12.77 -27.39
CA MET A 1 90.13 -12.31 -28.03
C MET A 1 88.92 -13.24 -27.75
N SER A 2 89.10 -14.44 -27.17
CA SER A 2 87.98 -15.33 -26.78
C SER A 2 87.27 -14.88 -25.49
N ASP A 3 88.01 -14.44 -24.47
CA ASP A 3 87.44 -14.11 -23.14
C ASP A 3 86.39 -12.99 -23.17
N SER A 4 86.56 -12.01 -24.05
CA SER A 4 85.60 -10.92 -24.22
C SER A 4 84.28 -11.41 -24.83
N LYS A 5 84.35 -12.37 -25.78
CA LYS A 5 83.14 -12.97 -26.37
C LYS A 5 82.39 -13.84 -25.37
N GLU A 6 83.11 -14.60 -24.56
CA GLU A 6 82.50 -15.44 -23.52
C GLU A 6 81.82 -14.60 -22.44
N THR A 7 82.45 -13.49 -22.04
CA THR A 7 81.85 -12.54 -21.08
C THR A 7 80.59 -11.89 -21.66
N ALA A 8 80.62 -11.47 -22.93
CA ALA A 8 79.46 -10.88 -23.59
C ALA A 8 78.28 -11.86 -23.71
N LEU A 9 78.56 -13.13 -24.02
CA LEU A 9 77.54 -14.18 -24.05
C LEU A 9 76.93 -14.42 -22.66
N ARG A 10 77.76 -14.50 -21.62
CA ARG A 10 77.28 -14.65 -20.22
C ARG A 10 76.38 -13.50 -19.81
N THR A 11 76.75 -12.25 -20.12
CA THR A 11 75.92 -11.08 -19.83
C THR A 11 74.60 -11.12 -20.59
N TYR A 12 74.62 -11.49 -21.88
CA TYR A 12 73.40 -11.60 -22.68
C TYR A 12 72.39 -12.61 -22.10
N PHE A 13 72.86 -13.80 -21.69
CA PHE A 13 72.00 -14.80 -21.06
C PHE A 13 71.48 -14.34 -19.68
N GLN A 14 72.31 -13.67 -18.89
CA GLN A 14 71.87 -13.08 -17.60
C GLN A 14 70.82 -11.98 -17.76
N ASP A 15 70.97 -11.13 -18.78
CA ASP A 15 69.99 -10.09 -19.09
C ASP A 15 68.69 -10.69 -19.64
N GLY A 16 68.78 -11.78 -20.41
CA GLY A 16 67.62 -12.58 -20.83
C GLY A 16 66.81 -13.12 -19.65
N ASP A 17 67.48 -13.78 -18.69
CA ASP A 17 66.84 -14.32 -17.49
C ASP A 17 66.18 -13.22 -16.63
N ARG A 18 66.83 -12.06 -16.52
CA ARG A 18 66.29 -10.89 -15.80
C ARG A 18 65.05 -10.34 -16.49
N TRP A 19 65.08 -10.24 -17.81
CA TRP A 19 63.96 -9.76 -18.61
C TRP A 19 62.73 -10.67 -18.50
N GLU A 20 62.93 -11.99 -18.56
CA GLU A 20 61.85 -12.97 -18.36
C GLU A 20 61.24 -12.86 -16.95
N TYR A 21 62.09 -12.75 -15.92
CA TYR A 21 61.63 -12.57 -14.54
C TYR A 21 60.84 -11.28 -14.36
N GLU A 22 61.28 -10.18 -14.97
CA GLU A 22 60.56 -8.91 -14.95
C GLU A 22 59.20 -8.99 -15.63
N ILE A 23 59.10 -9.66 -16.79
CA ILE A 23 57.83 -9.83 -17.50
C ILE A 23 56.84 -10.63 -16.66
N VAL A 24 57.27 -11.75 -16.09
CA VAL A 24 56.41 -12.59 -15.24
C VAL A 24 55.98 -11.83 -14.00
N LYS A 25 56.88 -11.04 -13.38
CA LYS A 25 56.56 -10.21 -12.22
C LYS A 25 55.56 -9.09 -12.55
N LYS A 26 55.75 -8.39 -13.68
CA LYS A 26 54.81 -7.35 -14.17
C LYS A 26 53.44 -7.95 -14.48
N ALA A 27 53.39 -9.11 -15.13
CA ALA A 27 52.14 -9.80 -15.45
C ALA A 27 51.38 -10.25 -14.19
N LYS A 28 52.06 -10.81 -13.19
CA LYS A 28 51.45 -11.21 -11.90
C LYS A 28 50.90 -10.00 -11.15
N ARG A 29 51.65 -8.89 -11.10
CA ARG A 29 51.21 -7.64 -10.43
C ARG A 29 50.01 -7.02 -11.15
N SER A 30 50.03 -7.00 -12.48
CA SER A 30 48.92 -6.49 -13.30
C SER A 30 47.65 -7.30 -13.08
N ARG A 31 47.74 -8.64 -13.05
CA ARG A 31 46.59 -9.51 -12.75
C ARG A 31 46.00 -9.23 -11.37
N GLY A 32 46.85 -9.08 -10.34
CA GLY A 32 46.38 -8.75 -8.99
C GLY A 32 45.62 -7.42 -8.94
N LEU A 33 46.15 -6.38 -9.61
CA LEU A 33 45.49 -5.07 -9.70
C LEU A 33 44.18 -5.16 -10.49
N ALA A 34 44.17 -5.88 -11.61
CA ALA A 34 42.98 -6.09 -12.43
C ALA A 34 41.87 -6.76 -11.63
N TRP A 35 42.18 -7.86 -10.92
CA TRP A 35 41.21 -8.54 -10.06
C TRP A 35 40.69 -7.66 -8.93
N PHE A 36 41.56 -6.85 -8.31
CA PHE A 36 41.14 -5.89 -7.28
C PHE A 36 40.14 -4.86 -7.83
N VAL A 37 40.45 -4.28 -8.99
CA VAL A 37 39.54 -3.34 -9.67
C VAL A 37 38.23 -4.02 -10.05
N THR A 38 38.27 -5.24 -10.62
CA THR A 38 37.07 -6.00 -10.95
C THR A 38 36.18 -6.25 -9.73
N ILE A 39 36.76 -6.62 -8.59
CA ILE A 39 35.99 -6.84 -7.35
C ILE A 39 35.33 -5.53 -6.87
N ILE A 40 36.05 -4.41 -6.91
CA ILE A 40 35.50 -3.10 -6.53
C ILE A 40 34.33 -2.73 -7.43
N PHE A 41 34.50 -2.81 -8.75
CA PHE A 41 33.43 -2.49 -9.69
C PHE A 41 32.24 -3.44 -9.53
N GLY A 42 32.48 -4.74 -9.33
CA GLY A 42 31.43 -5.71 -9.06
C GLY A 42 30.64 -5.39 -7.79
N ALA A 43 31.31 -4.98 -6.72
CA ALA A 43 30.65 -4.57 -5.48
C ALA A 43 29.81 -3.30 -5.68
N ILE A 44 30.33 -2.29 -6.39
CA ILE A 44 29.59 -1.06 -6.71
C ILE A 44 28.34 -1.38 -7.54
N THR A 45 28.46 -2.25 -8.56
CA THR A 45 27.32 -2.65 -9.38
C THR A 45 26.24 -3.36 -8.56
N LEU A 46 26.62 -4.28 -7.65
CA LEU A 46 25.66 -4.95 -6.77
C LEU A 46 24.96 -3.98 -5.83
N LEU A 47 25.69 -3.01 -5.26
CA LEU A 47 25.11 -1.97 -4.40
C LEU A 47 24.12 -1.09 -5.17
N ALA A 48 24.46 -0.70 -6.40
CA ALA A 48 23.59 0.09 -7.26
C ALA A 48 22.29 -0.67 -7.62
N LEU A 49 22.40 -1.96 -7.96
CA LEU A 49 21.24 -2.81 -8.22
C LEU A 49 20.37 -2.98 -6.98
N ALA A 50 20.97 -3.19 -5.81
CA ALA A 50 20.24 -3.29 -4.55
C ALA A 50 19.48 -1.98 -4.24
N ALA A 51 20.11 -0.83 -4.46
CA ALA A 51 19.46 0.48 -4.31
C ALA A 51 18.29 0.66 -5.28
N LEU A 52 18.41 0.23 -6.54
CA LEU A 52 17.31 0.26 -7.50
C LEU A 52 16.15 -0.63 -7.07
N VAL A 53 16.42 -1.87 -6.64
CA VAL A 53 15.39 -2.80 -6.15
C VAL A 53 14.67 -2.22 -4.92
N LEU A 54 15.40 -1.53 -4.04
CA LEU A 54 14.81 -0.83 -2.90
C LEU A 54 13.99 0.40 -3.29
N LEU A 55 14.35 1.09 -4.38
CA LEU A 55 13.66 2.31 -4.83
C LEU A 55 12.40 2.03 -5.67
N VAL A 56 12.38 0.93 -6.44
CA VAL A 56 11.21 0.49 -7.23
C VAL A 56 9.92 0.39 -6.40
N PRO A 57 9.88 -0.19 -5.18
CA PRO A 57 8.65 -0.33 -4.43
C PRO A 57 8.15 0.96 -3.77
N LEU A 58 8.91 2.06 -3.75
CA LEU A 58 8.49 3.29 -3.04
C LEU A 58 7.45 4.12 -3.79
N LYS A 59 7.16 3.81 -5.06
CA LYS A 59 6.14 4.53 -5.83
C LYS A 59 4.84 3.72 -5.85
N SER A 60 4.10 3.81 -4.75
CA SER A 60 2.68 3.42 -4.73
C SER A 60 1.94 4.26 -5.76
N PHE A 61 1.46 3.61 -6.82
CA PHE A 61 0.48 4.21 -7.71
C PHE A 61 -0.81 4.32 -6.92
N GLU A 62 -1.35 5.53 -6.80
CA GLU A 62 -2.74 5.74 -6.42
C GLU A 62 -3.55 5.66 -7.72
N PRO A 63 -4.18 4.52 -8.07
CA PRO A 63 -5.03 4.46 -9.25
C PRO A 63 -6.31 5.25 -8.96
N TYR A 64 -6.41 6.43 -9.56
CA TYR A 64 -7.67 7.16 -9.64
C TYR A 64 -8.52 6.51 -10.74
N VAL A 65 -9.43 5.61 -10.36
CA VAL A 65 -10.39 5.02 -11.31
C VAL A 65 -11.55 6.00 -11.46
N VAL A 66 -11.49 6.84 -12.49
CA VAL A 66 -12.59 7.76 -12.84
C VAL A 66 -13.58 6.99 -13.69
N VAL A 67 -14.69 6.54 -13.11
CA VAL A 67 -15.78 5.94 -13.88
C VAL A 67 -16.75 7.07 -14.26
N VAL A 68 -16.78 7.43 -15.54
CA VAL A 68 -17.69 8.43 -16.09
C VAL A 68 -19.02 7.76 -16.40
N ASP A 69 -20.07 8.06 -15.63
CA ASP A 69 -21.44 7.81 -16.08
C ASP A 69 -21.82 8.87 -17.12
N LYS A 70 -22.02 8.43 -18.36
CA LYS A 70 -22.13 9.28 -19.56
C LYS A 70 -23.42 10.11 -19.61
N ASN A 71 -24.36 9.94 -18.68
CA ASN A 71 -25.67 10.58 -18.77
C ASN A 71 -25.83 11.86 -17.90
N THR A 72 -24.98 12.10 -16.89
CA THR A 72 -25.23 13.19 -15.91
C THR A 72 -24.03 14.11 -15.61
N GLY A 73 -22.80 13.73 -15.97
CA GLY A 73 -21.62 14.59 -15.79
C GLY A 73 -21.20 14.83 -14.33
N TYR A 74 -21.74 14.08 -13.37
CA TYR A 74 -21.41 14.23 -11.95
C TYR A 74 -20.13 13.43 -11.61
N LEU A 75 -19.07 14.14 -11.17
CA LEU A 75 -17.80 13.55 -10.78
C LEU A 75 -17.85 13.16 -9.29
N GLU A 76 -18.16 11.91 -8.99
CA GLU A 76 -18.03 11.36 -7.63
C GLU A 76 -16.69 10.59 -7.52
N VAL A 77 -15.75 11.14 -6.77
CA VAL A 77 -14.46 10.48 -6.48
C VAL A 77 -14.72 9.34 -5.49
N LYS A 78 -15.00 8.15 -6.01
CA LYS A 78 -15.06 6.94 -5.18
C LYS A 78 -13.63 6.53 -4.86
N SER A 79 -13.21 6.81 -3.62
CA SER A 79 -11.99 6.24 -3.03
C SER A 79 -11.96 4.75 -3.32
N GLY A 80 -10.94 4.31 -4.07
CA GLY A 80 -10.86 2.96 -4.60
C GLY A 80 -10.91 1.92 -3.48
N LEU A 81 -11.91 1.03 -3.56
CA LEU A 81 -12.08 -0.18 -2.74
C LEU A 81 -10.96 -1.23 -2.95
N THR A 82 -9.80 -0.82 -3.48
CA THR A 82 -8.75 -1.72 -4.02
C THR A 82 -7.60 -1.95 -3.03
N ARG A 83 -7.72 -1.52 -1.77
CA ARG A 83 -6.91 -2.13 -0.71
C ARG A 83 -7.62 -3.39 -0.22
N PRO A 84 -6.91 -4.48 0.12
CA PRO A 84 -7.40 -5.32 1.19
C PRO A 84 -7.51 -4.38 2.38
N ALA A 85 -8.71 -3.87 2.66
CA ALA A 85 -8.92 -2.87 3.68
C ALA A 85 -8.23 -3.42 4.93
N ASN A 86 -7.20 -2.71 5.41
CA ASN A 86 -6.44 -3.17 6.57
C ASN A 86 -7.46 -3.51 7.67
N LEU A 87 -7.20 -4.48 8.54
CA LEU A 87 -8.18 -4.92 9.55
C LEU A 87 -8.78 -3.72 10.32
N THR A 88 -7.98 -2.67 10.52
CA THR A 88 -8.38 -1.37 11.07
C THR A 88 -9.35 -0.57 10.20
N GLU A 89 -9.16 -0.51 8.89
CA GLU A 89 -10.07 0.18 7.94
C GLU A 89 -11.43 -0.52 7.88
N GLN A 90 -11.45 -1.86 7.84
CA GLN A 90 -12.71 -2.63 7.90
C GLN A 90 -13.45 -2.39 9.22
N LYS A 91 -12.73 -2.39 10.35
CA LYS A 91 -13.32 -2.08 11.66
C LYS A 91 -13.91 -0.68 11.71
N ALA A 92 -13.22 0.32 11.17
CA ALA A 92 -13.72 1.70 11.12
C ALA A 92 -14.98 1.82 10.26
N VAL A 93 -15.03 1.17 9.09
CA VAL A 93 -16.23 1.16 8.23
C VAL A 93 -17.40 0.46 8.91
N THR A 94 -17.17 -0.70 9.54
CA THR A 94 -18.21 -1.40 10.30
C THR A 94 -18.72 -0.56 11.45
N GLN A 95 -17.83 0.06 12.24
CA GLN A 95 -18.22 0.97 13.32
C GLN A 95 -19.05 2.14 12.80
N ALA A 96 -18.65 2.77 11.69
CA ALA A 96 -19.39 3.87 11.08
C ALA A 96 -20.79 3.43 10.63
N ASN A 97 -20.92 2.25 10.02
CA ASN A 97 -22.20 1.69 9.60
C ASN A 97 -23.10 1.37 10.80
N VAL A 98 -22.55 0.82 11.89
CA VAL A 98 -23.29 0.56 13.14
C VAL A 98 -23.81 1.87 13.75
N VAL A 99 -22.94 2.89 13.84
CA VAL A 99 -23.36 4.21 14.35
C VAL A 99 -24.46 4.81 13.49
N ARG A 100 -24.30 4.76 12.16
CA ARG A 100 -25.29 5.28 11.21
C ARG A 100 -26.63 4.55 11.35
N TYR A 101 -26.59 3.23 11.49
CA TYR A 101 -27.77 2.41 11.70
C TYR A 101 -28.52 2.78 12.98
N ILE A 102 -27.81 2.85 14.12
CA ILE A 102 -28.41 3.16 15.42
C ILE A 102 -29.03 4.56 15.41
N ARG A 103 -28.33 5.57 14.87
CA ARG A 103 -28.90 6.92 14.76
C ARG A 103 -30.16 6.97 13.91
N ALA A 104 -30.18 6.24 12.80
CA ALA A 104 -31.33 6.22 11.90
C ALA A 104 -32.52 5.43 12.47
N ARG A 105 -32.27 4.34 13.19
CA ARG A 105 -33.33 3.49 13.78
C ARG A 105 -33.91 4.08 15.06
N GLU A 106 -33.06 4.58 15.95
CA GLU A 106 -33.45 5.06 17.29
C GLU A 106 -33.66 6.59 17.36
N GLY A 107 -33.10 7.32 16.39
CA GLY A 107 -33.33 8.76 16.26
C GLY A 107 -34.69 9.04 15.64
N TYR A 108 -35.26 10.20 16.00
CA TYR A 108 -36.51 10.65 15.43
C TYR A 108 -36.43 12.12 15.08
N ASP A 109 -36.59 12.41 13.79
CA ASP A 109 -36.84 13.75 13.29
C ASP A 109 -38.07 13.72 12.37
N PRO A 110 -39.12 14.52 12.65
CA PRO A 110 -40.33 14.52 11.83
C PRO A 110 -40.08 14.94 10.37
N TYR A 111 -38.99 15.64 10.06
CA TYR A 111 -38.64 16.05 8.70
C TYR A 111 -37.74 15.05 7.97
N GLU A 112 -37.04 14.17 8.69
CA GLU A 112 -36.13 13.16 8.11
C GLU A 112 -36.64 11.73 8.26
N ILE A 113 -37.90 11.55 8.66
CA ILE A 113 -38.44 10.22 9.01
C ILE A 113 -38.33 9.20 7.86
N GLU A 114 -38.60 9.62 6.62
CA GLU A 114 -38.51 8.76 5.44
C GLU A 114 -37.05 8.38 5.14
N GLN A 115 -36.15 9.36 5.25
CA GLN A 115 -34.72 9.15 5.04
C GLN A 115 -34.11 8.23 6.11
N ASN A 116 -34.44 8.46 7.38
CA ASN A 116 -33.95 7.66 8.50
C ASN A 116 -34.49 6.22 8.42
N PHE A 117 -35.78 6.05 8.10
CA PHE A 117 -36.36 4.73 7.84
C PHE A 117 -35.64 4.04 6.67
N GLY A 118 -35.42 4.74 5.55
CA GLY A 118 -34.73 4.18 4.39
C GLY A 118 -33.29 3.74 4.68
N ILE A 119 -32.55 4.54 5.45
CA ILE A 119 -31.18 4.19 5.88
C ILE A 119 -31.19 2.97 6.80
N ALA A 120 -32.09 2.94 7.78
CA ALA A 120 -32.22 1.81 8.70
C ALA A 120 -32.65 0.53 7.98
N ALA A 121 -33.58 0.62 7.01
CA ALA A 121 -34.03 -0.50 6.21
C ALA A 121 -32.90 -1.04 5.31
N LEU A 122 -32.12 -0.16 4.68
CA LEU A 122 -30.99 -0.56 3.83
C LEU A 122 -29.87 -1.28 4.60
N LEU A 123 -29.66 -0.90 5.86
CA LEU A 123 -28.65 -1.50 6.74
C LEU A 123 -29.18 -2.70 7.54
N SER A 124 -30.46 -3.06 7.38
CA SER A 124 -31.08 -4.20 8.07
C SER A 124 -31.26 -5.40 7.15
N THR A 125 -31.26 -6.60 7.73
CA THR A 125 -31.60 -7.84 7.03
C THR A 125 -32.35 -8.79 7.97
N GLY A 126 -33.06 -9.77 7.41
CA GLY A 126 -33.80 -10.79 8.14
C GLY A 126 -34.78 -10.21 9.16
N ASP A 127 -34.64 -10.64 10.42
CA ASP A 127 -35.54 -10.26 11.51
C ASP A 127 -35.49 -8.76 11.83
N ALA A 128 -34.31 -8.13 11.77
CA ALA A 128 -34.16 -6.70 12.05
C ALA A 128 -34.94 -5.82 11.05
N ALA A 129 -34.99 -6.23 9.77
CA ALA A 129 -35.76 -5.53 8.75
C ALA A 129 -37.27 -5.70 8.98
N ARG A 130 -37.70 -6.90 9.38
CA ARG A 130 -39.11 -7.20 9.69
C ARG A 130 -39.59 -6.38 10.89
N GLU A 131 -38.84 -6.38 11.99
CA GLU A 131 -39.15 -5.58 13.18
C GLU A 131 -39.27 -4.08 12.86
N LEU A 132 -38.36 -3.54 12.05
CA LEU A 132 -38.40 -2.14 11.64
C LEU A 132 -39.69 -1.82 10.87
N GLN A 133 -40.08 -2.69 9.93
CA GLN A 133 -41.32 -2.53 9.17
C GLN A 133 -42.56 -2.64 10.06
N GLU A 134 -42.57 -3.59 11.00
CA GLU A 134 -43.65 -3.75 11.97
C GLU A 134 -43.78 -2.54 12.91
N LEU A 135 -42.65 -1.97 13.35
CA LEU A 135 -42.60 -0.76 14.18
C LEU A 135 -43.21 0.45 13.46
N TYR A 136 -42.84 0.66 12.20
CA TYR A 136 -43.32 1.76 11.37
C TYR A 136 -44.63 1.48 10.65
N SER A 137 -45.24 0.31 10.87
CA SER A 137 -46.54 -0.02 10.28
C SER A 137 -47.64 0.92 10.76
N ALA A 138 -48.62 1.18 9.90
CA ALA A 138 -49.78 2.00 10.26
C ALA A 138 -50.68 1.33 11.31
N ALA A 139 -50.59 0.01 11.48
CA ALA A 139 -51.35 -0.72 12.50
C ALA A 139 -50.73 -0.59 13.90
N ASN A 140 -49.43 -0.33 14.01
CA ASN A 140 -48.75 -0.23 15.29
C ASN A 140 -49.12 1.08 16.03
N SER A 141 -49.54 0.97 17.28
CA SER A 141 -49.82 2.12 18.16
C SER A 141 -48.54 2.81 18.63
N ASN A 142 -47.44 2.06 18.74
CA ASN A 142 -46.14 2.52 19.21
C ASN A 142 -45.27 3.06 18.07
N ASN A 143 -45.84 3.26 16.88
CA ASN A 143 -45.12 3.85 15.75
C ASN A 143 -44.55 5.23 16.14
N PRO A 144 -43.23 5.46 16.01
CA PRO A 144 -42.61 6.73 16.38
C PRO A 144 -43.28 7.96 15.75
N ALA A 145 -43.76 7.84 14.51
CA ALA A 145 -44.49 8.90 13.81
C ALA A 145 -45.78 9.32 14.54
N LYS A 146 -46.46 8.36 15.18
CA LYS A 146 -47.70 8.61 15.95
C LYS A 146 -47.40 9.10 17.36
N VAL A 147 -46.40 8.51 18.02
CA VAL A 147 -46.06 8.81 19.42
C VAL A 147 -45.41 10.19 19.57
N TYR A 148 -44.50 10.54 18.66
CA TYR A 148 -43.74 11.78 18.74
C TYR A 148 -44.37 12.92 17.92
N GLY A 149 -45.01 12.59 16.80
CA GLY A 149 -45.65 13.58 15.92
C GLY A 149 -44.64 14.60 15.37
N LYS A 150 -45.13 15.79 15.00
CA LYS A 150 -44.30 16.82 14.32
C LYS A 150 -43.52 17.74 15.26
N ASN A 151 -43.77 17.68 16.56
CA ASN A 151 -43.27 18.68 17.52
C ASN A 151 -42.15 18.15 18.43
N LYS A 152 -41.74 16.89 18.26
CA LYS A 152 -40.70 16.25 19.08
C LYS A 152 -39.58 15.75 18.20
N ARG A 153 -38.36 15.84 18.71
CA ARG A 153 -37.14 15.30 18.10
C ARG A 153 -36.42 14.46 19.14
N VAL A 154 -35.89 13.31 18.73
CA VAL A 154 -35.06 12.43 19.54
C VAL A 154 -33.70 12.34 18.87
N SER A 155 -32.66 12.76 19.58
CA SER A 155 -31.26 12.67 19.12
C SER A 155 -30.55 11.55 19.86
N VAL A 156 -29.67 10.84 19.15
CA VAL A 156 -28.94 9.69 19.68
C VAL A 156 -27.43 9.94 19.61
N ASP A 157 -26.83 10.03 20.79
CA ASP A 157 -25.39 10.18 20.96
C ASP A 157 -24.74 8.86 21.37
N ILE A 158 -23.96 8.29 20.45
CA ILE A 158 -23.23 7.04 20.67
C ILE A 158 -21.95 7.37 21.43
N LYS A 159 -21.77 6.76 22.61
CA LYS A 159 -20.57 6.96 23.46
C LYS A 159 -19.39 6.11 23.01
N SER A 160 -19.63 4.84 22.69
CA SER A 160 -18.60 3.91 22.25
C SER A 160 -19.19 2.80 21.38
N VAL A 161 -18.37 2.23 20.51
CA VAL A 161 -18.71 1.06 19.69
C VAL A 161 -17.57 0.06 19.77
N ALA A 162 -17.84 -1.10 20.34
CA ALA A 162 -16.93 -2.23 20.36
C ALA A 162 -17.39 -3.24 19.29
N VAL A 163 -16.54 -3.47 18.28
CA VAL A 163 -16.73 -4.50 17.27
C VAL A 163 -15.64 -5.54 17.51
N THR A 164 -16.05 -6.73 17.94
CA THR A 164 -15.16 -7.87 18.23
C THR A 164 -14.69 -8.49 16.93
#